data_AF-A0A534A655-F1
#
_entry.id   AF-A0A534A655-F1
#
_cell.length_a   1.000
_cell.length_b   1.000
_cell.length_c   1.000
_cell.angle_alpha   90.00
_cell.angle_beta   90.00
_cell.angle_gamma   90.00
#
_symmetry.space_group_name_H-M   'P 1'
#
loop_
_entity.id
_entity.type
_entity.pdbx_description
1 polymer ?
#
loop_
_entity_poly.entity_id
_entity_poly.type
_entity_poly.pdbx_seq_one_letter_code
_entity_poly.pdbx_strand_id
1 'polypeptide(L)'
;MSSPAPARRVLSGMRPTGRLHLGNYHGALRNWVELQYQYECFFFVADWHMLTTGYDETAHLQEHVHDVLIDWLAAGLNPGVATLFIQSHVPEHAELHLLLSMITPLGWLERVPSYKDQQEQLKEKDLATYGFLGYPLLQSADILVYRAAYVPVGEDQVAHVELSRETARRFNHLYGREPDFEAKAERAVKSLGGRNTTAYRQLRRKFQETGEREALQRAQALVQSNNRITVADRERLLGFLEGTGVTILPEPQALLTAAPKVPGLDGRKMSKSYGNTIGLREEPDQVVQKLRAMTTDPARVRRTDPGDPEKCPVWDLHKIYSDDATRKWVNEGCRSAGIGCLDCKQPLIDRIVEEIGGMRRRAQEFEDNPVRDRERGADLAAAARPVHSAAGPGGVSRGLRRPARSAAVPHPAAEPEHSRHPAGGDHAPVHAVHRTHAGPAAGAGGRVSGDGGDAGGDQVAHAAAAAQAR
;
A
#
# COMPACT_ATOMS: atom_id res chain seq x y z
N MET A 1 -32.64 -17.12 0.08
CA MET A 1 -31.74 -16.06 0.59
C MET A 1 -30.76 -15.76 -0.52
N SER A 2 -30.83 -14.56 -1.11
CA SER A 2 -29.90 -14.12 -2.15
C SER A 2 -28.50 -14.10 -1.53
N SER A 3 -27.52 -14.74 -2.17
CA SER A 3 -26.13 -14.61 -1.75
C SER A 3 -25.80 -13.11 -1.76
N PRO A 4 -25.23 -12.53 -0.68
CA PRO A 4 -24.85 -11.12 -0.70
C PRO A 4 -23.88 -10.90 -1.85
N ALA A 5 -24.02 -9.77 -2.55
CA ALA A 5 -22.97 -9.30 -3.45
C ALA A 5 -21.63 -9.37 -2.70
N PRO A 6 -20.52 -9.79 -3.34
CA PRO A 6 -19.24 -9.84 -2.65
C PRO A 6 -19.02 -8.48 -1.98
N ALA A 7 -18.86 -8.49 -0.65
CA ALA A 7 -18.64 -7.27 0.10
C ALA A 7 -17.51 -6.51 -0.59
N ARG A 8 -17.76 -5.25 -0.96
CA ARG A 8 -16.77 -4.43 -1.67
C ARG A 8 -15.66 -4.13 -0.66
N ARG A 9 -14.64 -4.98 -0.65
CA ARG A 9 -13.52 -4.88 0.29
C ARG A 9 -12.52 -3.84 -0.19
N VAL A 10 -12.10 -3.01 0.74
CA VAL A 10 -11.05 -2.01 0.56
C VAL A 10 -9.87 -2.42 1.42
N LEU A 11 -8.67 -2.45 0.84
CA LEU A 11 -7.44 -2.63 1.60
C LEU A 11 -6.46 -1.49 1.32
N SER A 12 -5.88 -0.93 2.38
CA SER A 12 -4.81 0.08 2.29
C SER A 12 -3.92 0.03 3.51
N GLY A 13 -2.72 0.63 3.45
CA GLY A 13 -1.79 0.59 4.56
C GLY A 13 -0.74 1.68 4.48
N MET A 14 -0.03 1.91 5.59
CA MET A 14 1.11 2.82 5.66
C MET A 14 2.29 2.15 6.35
N ARG A 15 3.50 2.45 5.87
CA ARG A 15 4.73 2.07 6.57
C ARG A 15 4.88 2.87 7.87
N PRO A 16 5.28 2.24 8.98
CA PRO A 16 5.54 2.94 10.24
C PRO A 16 6.87 3.70 10.18
N THR A 17 6.83 4.99 9.82
CA THR A 17 8.01 5.89 9.78
C THR A 17 7.99 6.93 10.90
N GLY A 18 7.29 6.63 12.00
CA GLY A 18 7.01 7.52 13.13
C GLY A 18 5.75 8.36 12.94
N ARG A 19 5.50 9.31 13.85
CA ARG A 19 4.31 10.18 13.89
C ARG A 19 3.94 10.78 12.53
N LEU A 20 2.65 10.77 12.20
CA LEU A 20 2.12 11.27 10.94
C LEU A 20 2.00 12.80 10.93
N HIS A 21 1.91 13.36 9.73
CA HIS A 21 1.75 14.80 9.49
C HIS A 21 0.56 15.10 8.58
N LEU A 22 0.21 16.38 8.42
CA LEU A 22 -0.95 16.81 7.60
C LEU A 22 -0.91 16.26 6.16
N GLY A 23 0.28 16.08 5.60
CA GLY A 23 0.46 15.41 4.30
C GLY A 23 -0.08 13.98 4.27
N ASN A 24 0.09 13.18 5.33
CA ASN A 24 -0.50 11.84 5.42
C ASN A 24 -2.01 11.90 5.62
N TYR A 25 -2.48 12.87 6.41
CA TYR A 25 -3.90 13.00 6.72
C TYR A 25 -4.73 13.36 5.49
N HIS A 26 -4.41 14.45 4.78
CA HIS A 26 -5.12 14.83 3.55
C HIS A 26 -4.74 13.94 2.36
N GLY A 27 -3.56 13.32 2.40
CA GLY A 27 -3.11 12.40 1.36
C GLY A 27 -3.83 11.05 1.36
N ALA A 28 -4.29 10.57 2.52
CA ALA A 28 -4.89 9.24 2.64
C ALA A 28 -5.88 9.09 3.80
N LEU A 29 -5.53 9.47 5.05
CA LEU A 29 -6.36 9.14 6.21
C LEU A 29 -7.77 9.74 6.15
N ARG A 30 -7.91 10.99 5.69
CA ARG A 30 -9.21 11.64 5.55
C ARG A 30 -10.14 10.83 4.63
N ASN A 31 -9.62 10.34 3.52
CA ASN A 31 -10.35 9.46 2.61
C ASN A 31 -10.65 8.10 3.27
N TRP A 32 -9.71 7.50 4.02
CA TRP A 32 -9.98 6.26 4.75
C TRP A 32 -11.09 6.41 5.79
N VAL A 33 -11.16 7.55 6.47
CA VAL A 33 -12.20 7.87 7.44
C VAL A 33 -13.59 7.92 6.80
N GLU A 34 -13.68 8.30 5.52
CA GLU A 34 -14.92 8.25 4.75
C GLU A 34 -15.21 6.82 4.24
N LEU A 35 -14.20 6.12 3.71
CA LEU A 35 -14.35 4.78 3.14
C LEU A 35 -14.80 3.74 4.16
N GLN A 36 -14.37 3.83 5.42
CA GLN A 36 -14.73 2.86 6.47
C GLN A 36 -16.25 2.73 6.69
N TYR A 37 -17.04 3.73 6.30
CA TYR A 37 -18.51 3.69 6.40
C TYR A 37 -19.21 3.27 5.11
N GLN A 38 -18.46 3.14 4.00
CA GLN A 38 -18.98 2.80 2.68
C GLN A 38 -18.59 1.38 2.23
N TYR A 39 -17.51 0.83 2.79
CA TYR A 39 -16.88 -0.42 2.38
C TYR A 39 -16.50 -1.28 3.59
N GLU A 40 -16.28 -2.58 3.35
CA GLU A 40 -15.60 -3.44 4.32
C GLU A 40 -14.09 -3.13 4.25
N CYS A 41 -13.59 -2.34 5.22
CA CYS A 41 -12.24 -1.80 5.17
C CYS A 41 -11.24 -2.58 6.03
N PHE A 42 -10.06 -2.81 5.44
CA PHE A 42 -8.88 -3.39 6.04
C PHE A 42 -7.74 -2.36 5.94
N PHE A 43 -7.31 -1.81 7.07
CA PHE A 43 -6.22 -0.85 7.14
C PHE A 43 -5.08 -1.39 7.98
N PHE A 44 -3.85 -1.32 7.48
CA PHE A 44 -2.74 -1.98 8.18
C PHE A 44 -1.43 -1.19 8.24
N VAL A 45 -0.76 -1.34 9.37
CA VAL A 45 0.60 -0.84 9.55
C VAL A 45 1.55 -1.84 8.89
N ALA A 46 2.21 -1.39 7.82
CA ALA A 46 3.04 -2.19 6.94
C ALA A 46 4.48 -2.26 7.47
N ASP A 47 4.69 -2.97 8.58
CA ASP A 47 5.96 -3.03 9.28
C ASP A 47 7.02 -3.86 8.57
N TRP A 48 6.69 -4.96 7.88
CA TRP A 48 7.66 -5.64 7.01
C TRP A 48 8.04 -4.81 5.78
N HIS A 49 7.13 -4.00 5.24
CA HIS A 49 7.48 -3.05 4.17
C HIS A 49 8.48 -1.99 4.63
N MET A 50 8.50 -1.60 5.90
CA MET A 50 9.53 -0.70 6.43
C MET A 50 10.93 -1.32 6.27
N LEU A 51 11.06 -2.62 6.54
CA LEU A 51 12.33 -3.35 6.49
C LEU A 51 12.94 -3.40 5.07
N THR A 52 12.15 -3.18 4.02
CA THR A 52 12.67 -3.18 2.63
C THR A 52 13.65 -2.04 2.35
N THR A 53 13.58 -0.95 3.14
CA THR A 53 14.49 0.21 3.03
C THR A 53 15.13 0.60 4.37
N GLY A 54 14.74 -0.01 5.48
CA GLY A 54 15.22 0.32 6.83
C GLY A 54 15.53 -0.93 7.66
N TYR A 55 16.07 -1.98 7.03
CA TYR A 55 16.41 -3.24 7.71
C TYR A 55 17.47 -3.08 8.80
N ASP A 56 18.26 -2.02 8.74
CA ASP A 56 19.31 -1.62 9.69
C ASP A 56 18.82 -0.63 10.76
N GLU A 57 17.63 -0.05 10.59
CA GLU A 57 17.04 0.97 11.48
C GLU A 57 15.82 0.46 12.26
N THR A 58 15.94 -0.71 12.91
CA THR A 58 14.80 -1.40 13.51
C THR A 58 14.48 -1.02 14.96
N ALA A 59 15.37 -0.28 15.63
CA ALA A 59 15.29 0.00 17.07
C ALA A 59 13.95 0.67 17.49
N HIS A 60 13.45 1.59 16.66
CA HIS A 60 12.22 2.36 16.94
C HIS A 60 10.99 1.81 16.22
N LEU A 61 11.07 0.66 15.55
CA LEU A 61 9.97 0.15 14.73
C LEU A 61 8.68 -0.05 15.53
N GLN A 62 8.78 -0.61 16.73
CA GLN A 62 7.62 -0.83 17.61
C GLN A 62 6.99 0.48 18.08
N GLU A 63 7.81 1.49 18.39
CA GLU A 63 7.35 2.83 18.77
C GLU A 63 6.63 3.50 17.59
N HIS A 64 7.19 3.38 16.38
CA HIS A 64 6.57 3.91 15.17
C HIS A 64 5.24 3.24 14.82
N VAL A 65 5.13 1.92 15.02
CA VAL A 65 3.87 1.19 14.84
C VAL A 65 2.80 1.75 15.79
N HIS A 66 3.16 1.95 17.06
CA HIS A 66 2.26 2.52 18.06
C HIS A 66 1.84 3.95 17.73
N ASP A 67 2.80 4.82 17.36
CA ASP A 67 2.54 6.20 16.96
C ASP A 67 1.56 6.29 15.78
N VAL A 68 1.75 5.46 14.76
CA VAL A 68 0.87 5.43 13.58
C VAL A 68 -0.54 4.98 13.95
N LEU A 69 -0.68 3.96 14.80
CA LEU A 69 -2.00 3.51 15.27
C LEU A 69 -2.73 4.60 16.06
N ILE A 70 -2.04 5.30 16.97
CA ILE A 70 -2.64 6.43 17.69
C ILE A 70 -3.04 7.53 16.71
N ASP A 71 -2.20 7.89 15.75
CA ASP A 71 -2.52 8.91 14.76
C ASP A 71 -3.74 8.53 13.90
N TRP A 72 -3.92 7.24 13.59
CA TRP A 72 -5.09 6.75 12.86
C TRP A 72 -6.38 6.86 13.67
N LEU A 73 -6.35 6.44 14.94
CA LEU A 73 -7.48 6.55 15.86
C LEU A 73 -7.82 8.03 16.11
N ALA A 74 -6.79 8.86 16.32
CA ALA A 74 -6.91 10.30 16.47
C ALA A 74 -7.46 10.97 15.21
N ALA A 75 -7.12 10.50 14.01
CA ALA A 75 -7.70 11.00 12.76
C ALA A 75 -9.18 10.61 12.57
N GLY A 76 -9.66 9.58 13.27
CA GLY A 76 -11.07 9.15 13.26
C GLY A 76 -11.31 7.77 12.64
N LEU A 77 -10.27 6.96 12.44
CA LEU A 77 -10.48 5.54 12.14
C LEU A 77 -11.05 4.84 13.36
N ASN A 78 -12.12 4.07 13.15
CA ASN A 78 -12.84 3.41 14.22
C ASN A 78 -12.71 1.88 14.08
N PRO A 79 -12.05 1.20 15.02
CA PRO A 79 -11.85 -0.25 14.97
C PRO A 79 -13.15 -1.06 15.14
N GLY A 80 -14.26 -0.40 15.50
CA GLY A 80 -15.59 -1.01 15.51
C GLY A 80 -16.27 -1.08 14.14
N VAL A 81 -15.74 -0.40 13.11
CA VAL A 81 -16.30 -0.39 11.74
C VAL A 81 -15.29 -0.81 10.67
N ALA A 82 -13.99 -0.60 10.90
CA ALA A 82 -12.91 -1.07 10.04
C ALA A 82 -11.97 -2.02 10.79
N THR A 83 -11.38 -2.95 10.06
CA THR A 83 -10.34 -3.85 10.59
C THR A 83 -8.99 -3.15 10.51
N LEU A 84 -8.41 -2.84 11.66
CA LEU A 84 -7.05 -2.28 11.76
C LEU A 84 -6.08 -3.40 12.16
N PHE A 85 -4.88 -3.48 11.60
CA PHE A 85 -3.90 -4.51 12.00
C PHE A 85 -2.45 -4.17 11.68
N ILE A 86 -1.53 -5.03 12.12
CA ILE A 86 -0.09 -4.94 11.85
C ILE A 86 0.28 -6.08 10.90
N GLN A 87 1.02 -5.78 9.82
CA GLN A 87 1.34 -6.75 8.77
C GLN A 87 2.02 -8.01 9.33
N SER A 88 3.05 -7.84 10.17
CA SER A 88 3.80 -8.97 10.74
C SER A 88 3.01 -9.87 11.68
N HIS A 89 1.86 -9.41 12.19
CA HIS A 89 0.99 -10.21 13.04
C HIS A 89 0.11 -11.19 12.23
N VAL A 90 0.13 -11.11 10.90
CA VAL A 90 -0.62 -11.98 9.99
C VAL A 90 0.38 -12.74 9.10
N PRO A 91 0.89 -13.90 9.54
CA PRO A 91 1.96 -14.63 8.84
C PRO A 91 1.56 -15.11 7.43
N GLU A 92 0.27 -15.20 7.13
CA GLU A 92 -0.26 -15.54 5.81
C GLU A 92 0.19 -14.56 4.71
N HIS A 93 0.56 -13.32 5.07
CA HIS A 93 1.19 -12.38 4.14
C HIS A 93 2.52 -12.92 3.62
N ALA A 94 3.37 -13.43 4.53
CA ALA A 94 4.67 -14.01 4.16
C ALA A 94 4.51 -15.35 3.42
N GLU A 95 3.56 -16.18 3.84
CA GLU A 95 3.27 -17.45 3.15
C GLU A 95 2.79 -17.21 1.71
N LEU A 96 1.82 -16.31 1.52
CA LEU A 96 1.35 -15.98 0.18
C LEU A 96 2.45 -15.31 -0.65
N HIS A 97 3.23 -14.40 -0.07
CA HIS A 97 4.37 -13.79 -0.75
C HIS A 97 5.36 -14.85 -1.28
N LEU A 98 5.72 -15.84 -0.45
CA LEU A 98 6.60 -16.95 -0.84
C LEU A 98 5.99 -17.78 -1.98
N LEU A 99 4.70 -18.07 -1.93
CA LEU A 99 4.04 -18.83 -3.00
C LEU A 99 4.01 -18.04 -4.32
N LEU A 100 3.72 -16.75 -4.25
CA LEU A 100 3.69 -15.88 -5.41
C LEU A 100 5.09 -15.67 -6.00
N SER A 101 6.14 -15.63 -5.17
CA SER A 101 7.52 -15.45 -5.63
C SER A 101 8.00 -16.58 -6.54
N MET A 102 7.49 -17.80 -6.36
CA MET A 102 7.83 -18.95 -7.20
C MET A 102 7.29 -18.86 -8.63
N ILE A 103 6.27 -18.02 -8.86
CA ILE A 103 5.62 -17.90 -10.17
C ILE A 103 5.84 -16.53 -10.82
N THR A 104 6.28 -15.51 -10.09
CA THR A 104 6.44 -14.15 -10.63
C THR A 104 7.80 -13.96 -11.32
N PRO A 105 7.83 -13.59 -12.61
CA PRO A 105 9.09 -13.31 -13.31
C PRO A 105 9.81 -12.08 -12.74
N LEU A 106 11.13 -12.15 -12.58
CA LEU A 106 11.95 -11.03 -12.07
C LEU A 106 11.77 -9.75 -12.88
N GLY A 107 11.76 -9.85 -14.22
CA GLY A 107 11.59 -8.71 -15.10
C GLY A 107 10.25 -7.97 -14.93
N TRP A 108 9.25 -8.54 -14.23
CA TRP A 108 8.04 -7.78 -13.85
C TRP A 108 8.34 -6.80 -12.72
N LEU A 109 9.13 -7.21 -11.73
CA LEU A 109 9.49 -6.42 -10.57
C LEU A 109 10.46 -5.29 -10.95
N GLU A 110 11.47 -5.58 -11.76
CA GLU A 110 12.47 -4.62 -12.23
C GLU A 110 11.90 -3.48 -13.09
N ARG A 111 10.69 -3.67 -13.64
CA ARG A 111 10.01 -2.69 -14.49
C ARG A 111 9.02 -1.81 -13.74
N VAL A 112 8.78 -2.04 -12.45
CA VAL A 112 7.91 -1.17 -11.65
C VAL A 112 8.58 0.22 -11.54
N PRO A 113 7.94 1.33 -11.99
CA PRO A 113 8.59 2.64 -12.04
C PRO A 113 9.15 3.11 -10.69
N SER A 114 8.36 2.98 -9.64
CA SER A 114 8.74 3.40 -8.29
C SER A 114 9.93 2.63 -7.71
N TYR A 115 10.22 1.42 -8.18
CA TYR A 115 11.42 0.69 -7.78
C TYR A 115 12.67 1.44 -8.26
N LYS A 116 12.69 1.83 -9.55
CA LYS A 116 13.79 2.60 -10.14
C LYS A 116 13.93 3.98 -9.50
N ASP A 117 12.81 4.68 -9.34
CA ASP A 117 12.80 6.02 -8.73
C ASP A 117 13.37 6.00 -7.31
N GLN A 118 13.03 4.97 -6.53
CA GLN A 118 13.53 4.81 -5.17
C GLN A 118 15.02 4.44 -5.14
N GLN A 119 15.51 3.59 -6.05
CA GLN A 119 16.96 3.32 -6.17
C GLN A 119 17.75 4.60 -6.47
N GLU A 120 17.21 5.48 -7.31
CA GLU A 120 17.85 6.75 -7.65
C GLU A 120 17.83 7.77 -6.51
N GLN A 121 16.77 7.76 -5.68
CA GLN A 121 16.63 8.69 -4.55
C GLN A 121 17.42 8.25 -3.33
N LEU A 122 17.58 6.94 -3.14
CA LEU A 122 18.18 6.33 -1.94
C LEU A 122 19.58 5.79 -2.18
N LYS A 123 20.42 6.57 -2.86
CA LYS A 123 21.79 6.14 -3.23
C LYS A 123 22.68 5.83 -2.03
N GLU A 124 22.36 6.39 -0.87
CA GLU A 124 23.10 6.21 0.38
C GLU A 124 22.74 4.91 1.08
N LYS A 125 21.60 4.28 0.73
CA LYS A 125 21.17 3.00 1.27
C LYS A 125 21.57 1.86 0.36
N ASP A 126 22.06 0.76 0.93
CA ASP A 126 22.24 -0.47 0.17
C ASP A 126 20.88 -1.15 -0.05
N LEU A 127 20.27 -0.80 -1.19
CA LEU A 127 18.99 -1.33 -1.65
C LEU A 127 19.14 -2.42 -2.71
N ALA A 128 20.35 -2.92 -2.96
CA ALA A 128 20.59 -4.07 -3.83
C ALA A 128 20.19 -5.40 -3.14
N THR A 129 19.02 -5.41 -2.49
CA THR A 129 18.54 -6.52 -1.68
C THR A 129 17.35 -7.21 -2.33
N TYR A 130 17.23 -8.51 -2.10
CA TYR A 130 16.06 -9.29 -2.54
C TYR A 130 14.75 -8.73 -1.97
N GLY A 131 14.76 -8.29 -0.70
CA GLY A 131 13.59 -7.72 -0.05
C GLY A 131 13.10 -6.44 -0.72
N PHE A 132 14.02 -5.57 -1.14
CA PHE A 132 13.68 -4.35 -1.86
C PHE A 132 13.17 -4.67 -3.28
N LEU A 133 13.81 -5.54 -4.04
CA LEU A 133 13.28 -5.98 -5.35
C LEU A 133 11.89 -6.63 -5.22
N GLY A 134 11.66 -7.38 -4.14
CA GLY A 134 10.43 -8.12 -3.86
C GLY A 134 9.27 -7.31 -3.28
N TYR A 135 9.49 -6.05 -2.84
CA TYR A 135 8.44 -5.28 -2.16
C TYR A 135 7.13 -5.14 -2.95
N PRO A 136 7.13 -4.92 -4.29
CA PRO A 136 5.88 -4.80 -5.04
C PRO A 136 5.08 -6.12 -5.04
N LEU A 137 5.77 -7.26 -4.95
CA LEU A 137 5.14 -8.57 -4.83
C LEU A 137 4.64 -8.84 -3.41
N LEU A 138 5.35 -8.35 -2.39
CA LEU A 138 4.83 -8.37 -1.00
C LEU A 138 3.54 -7.56 -0.91
N GLN A 139 3.48 -6.37 -1.51
CA GLN A 139 2.27 -5.57 -1.61
C GLN A 139 1.13 -6.32 -2.34
N SER A 140 1.46 -7.07 -3.40
CA SER A 140 0.49 -7.92 -4.09
C SER A 140 -0.06 -9.01 -3.15
N ALA A 141 0.79 -9.65 -2.34
CA ALA A 141 0.35 -10.61 -1.34
C ALA A 141 -0.56 -9.96 -0.28
N ASP A 142 -0.20 -8.77 0.21
CA ASP A 142 -1.01 -8.01 1.17
C ASP A 142 -2.41 -7.71 0.63
N ILE A 143 -2.55 -7.43 -0.67
CA ILE A 143 -3.84 -7.14 -1.30
C ILE A 143 -4.66 -8.42 -1.53
N LEU A 144 -4.02 -9.45 -2.07
CA LEU A 144 -4.71 -10.65 -2.56
C LEU A 144 -5.16 -11.58 -1.43
N VAL A 145 -4.46 -11.60 -0.29
CA VAL A 145 -4.83 -12.46 0.86
C VAL A 145 -6.20 -12.09 1.45
N TYR A 146 -6.59 -10.82 1.40
CA TYR A 146 -7.92 -10.35 1.84
C TYR A 146 -8.97 -10.37 0.73
N ARG A 147 -8.58 -10.73 -0.49
CA ARG A 147 -9.45 -10.72 -1.68
C ARG A 147 -10.04 -9.32 -1.89
N ALA A 148 -9.22 -8.28 -1.72
CA ALA A 148 -9.67 -6.89 -1.82
C ALA A 148 -10.20 -6.59 -3.23
N ALA A 149 -11.37 -5.94 -3.30
CA ALA A 149 -11.95 -5.49 -4.56
C ALA A 149 -11.35 -4.16 -5.00
N TYR A 150 -11.02 -3.30 -4.03
CA TYR A 150 -10.51 -1.95 -4.25
C TYR A 150 -9.29 -1.66 -3.38
N VAL A 151 -8.35 -0.89 -3.95
CA VAL A 151 -7.16 -0.40 -3.24
C VAL A 151 -7.09 1.11 -3.46
N PRO A 152 -7.29 1.95 -2.42
CA PRO A 152 -7.25 3.38 -2.55
C PRO A 152 -5.79 3.82 -2.70
N VAL A 153 -5.49 4.46 -3.82
CA VAL A 153 -4.13 4.79 -4.22
C VAL A 153 -4.06 6.12 -4.95
N GLY A 154 -2.91 6.78 -4.84
CA GLY A 154 -2.51 7.85 -5.76
C GLY A 154 -2.09 7.28 -7.12
N GLU A 155 -1.96 8.17 -8.11
CA GLU A 155 -1.55 7.81 -9.47
C GLU A 155 -0.19 7.09 -9.52
N ASP A 156 0.71 7.43 -8.60
CA ASP A 156 2.06 6.85 -8.48
C ASP A 156 2.07 5.38 -8.07
N GLN A 157 0.98 4.87 -7.47
CA GLN A 157 0.88 3.49 -6.98
C GLN A 157 0.00 2.60 -7.88
N VAL A 158 -0.53 3.12 -8.99
CA VAL A 158 -1.37 2.35 -9.93
C VAL A 158 -0.60 1.17 -10.52
N ALA A 159 0.71 1.33 -10.76
CA ALA A 159 1.57 0.27 -11.28
C ALA A 159 1.63 -0.95 -10.34
N HIS A 160 1.63 -0.76 -9.01
CA HIS A 160 1.61 -1.85 -8.04
C HIS A 160 0.28 -2.59 -8.02
N VAL A 161 -0.83 -1.87 -8.19
CA VAL A 161 -2.16 -2.49 -8.30
C VAL A 161 -2.25 -3.30 -9.59
N GLU A 162 -1.68 -2.82 -10.71
CA GLU A 162 -1.63 -3.61 -11.94
C GLU A 162 -0.72 -4.84 -11.81
N LEU A 163 0.43 -4.73 -11.14
CA LEU A 163 1.25 -5.91 -10.82
C LEU A 163 0.48 -6.93 -9.98
N SER A 164 -0.33 -6.48 -9.02
CA SER A 164 -1.19 -7.34 -8.22
C SER A 164 -2.22 -8.07 -9.08
N ARG A 165 -2.82 -7.38 -10.06
CA ARG A 165 -3.76 -7.96 -11.04
C ARG A 165 -3.09 -9.00 -11.93
N GLU A 166 -1.91 -8.71 -12.46
CA GLU A 166 -1.15 -9.66 -13.27
C GLU A 166 -0.73 -10.90 -12.49
N THR A 167 -0.32 -10.70 -11.23
CA THR A 167 0.03 -11.80 -10.32
C THR A 167 -1.19 -12.68 -10.04
N ALA A 168 -2.36 -12.08 -9.78
CA ALA A 168 -3.61 -12.81 -9.60
C ALA A 168 -4.02 -13.58 -10.86
N ARG A 169 -3.96 -12.95 -12.04
CA ARG A 169 -4.23 -13.60 -13.34
C ARG A 169 -3.35 -14.82 -13.55
N ARG A 170 -2.05 -14.67 -13.32
CA ARG A 170 -1.07 -15.75 -13.48
C ARG A 170 -1.32 -16.88 -12.50
N PHE A 171 -1.58 -16.56 -11.23
CA PHE A 171 -1.94 -17.55 -10.22
C PHE A 171 -3.19 -18.35 -10.61
N ASN A 172 -4.25 -17.65 -11.03
CA ASN A 172 -5.50 -18.28 -11.47
C ASN A 172 -5.30 -19.11 -12.75
N HIS A 173 -4.43 -18.69 -13.66
CA HIS A 173 -4.11 -19.46 -14.86
C HIS A 173 -3.44 -20.79 -14.52
N LEU A 174 -2.45 -20.76 -13.62
CA LEU A 174 -1.67 -21.93 -13.22
C LEU A 174 -2.48 -22.89 -12.34
N TYR A 175 -3.27 -22.36 -11.40
CA TYR A 175 -3.88 -23.16 -10.32
C TYR A 175 -5.41 -23.21 -10.35
N GLY A 176 -6.08 -22.33 -11.11
CA GLY A 176 -7.54 -22.26 -11.20
C GLY A 176 -8.16 -23.40 -12.03
N ARG A 177 -7.36 -24.16 -12.79
CA ARG A 177 -7.85 -25.30 -13.56
C ARG A 177 -7.80 -26.57 -12.73
N GLU A 178 -8.97 -27.09 -12.38
CA GLU A 178 -9.07 -28.43 -11.79
C GLU A 178 -8.96 -29.54 -12.86
N PRO A 179 -8.63 -30.79 -12.46
CA PRO A 179 -8.72 -31.93 -13.36
C PRO A 179 -10.12 -32.05 -13.95
N ASP A 180 -10.16 -32.28 -15.26
CA ASP A 180 -11.37 -32.37 -16.07
C ASP A 180 -12.24 -31.11 -16.01
N PHE A 181 -11.64 -29.92 -15.83
CA PHE A 181 -12.35 -28.64 -15.75
C PHE A 181 -13.34 -28.47 -16.90
N GLU A 182 -12.92 -28.69 -18.15
CA GLU A 182 -13.80 -28.56 -19.32
C GLU A 182 -14.97 -29.53 -19.28
N ALA A 183 -14.73 -30.80 -18.93
CA ALA A 183 -15.81 -31.79 -18.82
C ALA A 183 -16.78 -31.45 -17.69
N LYS A 184 -16.29 -30.90 -16.57
CA LYS A 184 -17.12 -30.41 -15.46
C LYS A 184 -17.91 -29.16 -15.86
N ALA A 185 -17.29 -28.21 -16.54
CA ALA A 185 -17.95 -27.01 -17.05
C ALA A 185 -19.04 -27.38 -18.05
N GLU A 186 -18.80 -28.31 -18.97
CA GLU A 186 -19.83 -28.80 -19.90
C GLU A 186 -21.00 -29.50 -19.20
N ARG A 187 -20.74 -30.24 -18.11
CA ARG A 187 -21.83 -30.76 -17.26
C ARG A 187 -22.62 -29.64 -16.61
N ALA A 188 -21.94 -28.63 -16.06
CA ALA A 188 -22.58 -27.45 -15.48
C ALA A 188 -23.42 -26.66 -16.50
N VAL A 189 -22.95 -26.54 -17.74
CA VAL A 189 -23.69 -25.89 -18.83
C VAL A 189 -25.03 -26.59 -19.09
N LYS A 190 -25.07 -27.92 -19.02
CA LYS A 190 -26.31 -28.69 -19.18
C LYS A 190 -27.28 -28.47 -18.01
N SER A 191 -26.76 -28.26 -16.80
CA SER A 191 -27.55 -27.98 -15.60
C SER A 191 -28.23 -26.60 -15.59
N LEU A 192 -27.86 -25.68 -16.49
CA LEU A 192 -28.52 -24.37 -16.63
C LEU A 192 -29.98 -24.47 -17.11
N GLY A 193 -30.35 -25.59 -17.75
CA GLY A 193 -31.65 -25.82 -18.40
C GLY A 193 -31.63 -25.50 -19.89
N GLY A 194 -32.37 -26.25 -20.71
CA GLY A 194 -32.19 -26.29 -22.18
C GLY A 194 -32.16 -24.94 -22.89
N ARG A 195 -33.03 -23.99 -22.53
CA ARG A 195 -33.03 -22.63 -23.12
C ARG A 195 -31.77 -21.85 -22.73
N ASN A 196 -31.39 -21.91 -21.45
CA ASN A 196 -30.23 -21.19 -20.93
C ASN A 196 -28.90 -21.81 -21.40
N THR A 197 -28.84 -23.13 -21.60
CA THR A 197 -27.70 -23.83 -22.19
C THR A 197 -27.37 -23.28 -23.58
N THR A 198 -28.38 -23.15 -24.45
CA THR A 198 -28.20 -22.61 -25.81
C THR A 198 -27.74 -21.16 -25.76
N ALA A 199 -28.41 -20.32 -24.95
CA ALA A 199 -28.07 -18.91 -24.79
C ALA A 199 -26.63 -18.71 -24.27
N TYR A 200 -26.25 -19.46 -23.23
CA TYR A 200 -24.90 -19.43 -22.66
C TYR A 200 -23.83 -19.76 -23.72
N ARG A 201 -24.02 -20.82 -24.51
CA ARG A 201 -23.07 -21.22 -25.55
C ARG A 201 -22.94 -20.17 -26.64
N GLN A 202 -24.04 -19.56 -27.07
CA GLN A 202 -24.03 -18.48 -28.06
C GLN A 202 -23.28 -17.25 -27.55
N LEU A 203 -23.58 -16.80 -26.33
CA LEU A 203 -22.92 -15.63 -25.73
C LEU A 203 -21.42 -15.88 -25.50
N ARG A 204 -21.04 -17.06 -25.01
CA ARG A 204 -19.65 -17.48 -24.86
C ARG A 204 -18.92 -17.47 -26.18
N ARG A 205 -19.50 -18.08 -27.22
CA ARG A 205 -18.90 -18.14 -28.56
C ARG A 205 -18.69 -16.72 -29.10
N LYS A 206 -19.70 -15.86 -28.99
CA LYS A 206 -19.61 -14.45 -29.41
C LYS A 206 -18.45 -13.75 -28.72
N PHE A 207 -18.36 -13.86 -27.39
CA PHE A 207 -17.25 -13.27 -26.63
C PHE A 207 -15.88 -13.82 -27.05
N GLN A 208 -15.74 -15.14 -27.22
CA GLN A 208 -14.44 -15.75 -27.56
C GLN A 208 -13.98 -15.48 -28.99
N GLU A 209 -14.92 -15.36 -29.95
CA GLU A 209 -14.59 -15.08 -31.35
C GLU A 209 -14.37 -13.58 -31.60
N THR A 210 -15.16 -12.70 -30.98
CA THR A 210 -15.17 -11.25 -31.30
C THR A 210 -14.71 -10.33 -30.17
N GLY A 211 -14.53 -10.83 -28.95
CA GLY A 211 -14.20 -10.03 -27.78
C GLY A 211 -15.33 -9.15 -27.25
N GLU A 212 -16.58 -9.40 -27.67
CA GLU A 212 -17.72 -8.53 -27.35
C GLU A 212 -18.08 -8.53 -25.85
N ARG A 213 -17.73 -7.43 -25.16
CA ARG A 213 -17.92 -7.27 -23.71
C ARG A 213 -19.38 -7.35 -23.26
N GLU A 214 -20.31 -6.88 -24.08
CA GLU A 214 -21.75 -6.94 -23.76
C GLU A 214 -22.25 -8.40 -23.71
N ALA A 215 -21.74 -9.26 -24.61
CA ALA A 215 -22.06 -10.69 -24.60
C ALA A 215 -21.55 -11.36 -23.32
N LEU A 216 -20.34 -11.01 -22.86
CA LEU A 216 -19.79 -11.47 -21.59
C LEU A 216 -20.66 -11.04 -20.42
N GLN A 217 -21.03 -9.75 -20.32
CA GLN A 217 -21.88 -9.26 -19.23
C GLN A 217 -23.24 -9.97 -19.18
N ARG A 218 -23.88 -10.15 -20.33
CA ARG A 218 -25.16 -10.90 -20.42
C ARG A 218 -24.99 -12.36 -20.00
N ALA A 219 -23.88 -13.00 -20.37
CA ALA A 219 -23.61 -14.38 -19.97
C ALA A 219 -23.33 -14.51 -18.47
N GLN A 220 -22.56 -13.58 -17.90
CA GLN A 220 -22.31 -13.51 -16.45
C GLN A 220 -23.63 -13.32 -15.68
N ALA A 221 -24.50 -12.41 -16.13
CA ALA A 221 -25.82 -12.20 -15.51
C ALA A 221 -26.72 -13.45 -15.60
N LEU A 222 -26.69 -14.18 -16.73
CA LEU A 222 -27.42 -15.44 -16.89
C LEU A 222 -26.94 -16.50 -15.90
N VAL A 223 -25.63 -16.64 -15.71
CA VAL A 223 -25.04 -17.58 -14.75
C VAL A 223 -25.35 -17.16 -13.31
N GLN A 224 -25.22 -15.87 -12.99
CA GLN A 224 -25.45 -15.31 -11.66
C GLN A 224 -26.91 -15.34 -11.21
N SER A 225 -27.87 -15.23 -12.12
CA SER A 225 -29.30 -15.28 -11.79
C SER A 225 -29.88 -16.70 -11.74
N ASN A 226 -29.11 -17.72 -12.14
CA ASN A 226 -29.60 -19.09 -12.21
C ASN A 226 -29.55 -19.79 -10.83
N ASN A 227 -30.71 -20.21 -10.32
CA ASN A 227 -30.82 -20.86 -9.01
C ASN A 227 -30.68 -22.40 -9.06
N ARG A 228 -30.51 -23.00 -10.24
CA ARG A 228 -30.47 -24.47 -10.43
C ARG A 228 -29.05 -25.05 -10.32
N ILE A 229 -28.03 -24.20 -10.40
CA ILE A 229 -26.62 -24.60 -10.40
C ILE A 229 -25.99 -24.40 -9.03
N THR A 230 -25.04 -25.26 -8.68
CA THR A 230 -24.26 -25.14 -7.44
C THR A 230 -23.33 -23.92 -7.49
N VAL A 231 -22.82 -23.48 -6.33
CA VAL A 231 -21.82 -22.40 -6.27
C VAL A 231 -20.56 -22.77 -7.05
N ALA A 232 -20.09 -24.01 -6.92
CA ALA A 232 -18.92 -24.50 -7.66
C ALA A 232 -19.16 -24.53 -9.17
N ASP A 233 -20.34 -24.92 -9.63
CA ASP A 233 -20.69 -24.90 -11.06
C ASP A 233 -20.79 -23.47 -11.59
N ARG A 234 -21.31 -22.54 -10.79
CA ARG A 234 -21.36 -21.12 -11.13
C ARG A 234 -19.95 -20.58 -11.38
N GLU A 235 -19.02 -20.83 -10.46
CA GLU A 235 -17.62 -20.40 -10.59
C GLU A 235 -16.94 -21.02 -11.81
N ARG A 236 -17.15 -22.32 -12.07
CA ARG A 236 -16.67 -22.97 -13.30
C ARG A 236 -17.19 -22.30 -14.55
N LEU A 237 -18.48 -22.01 -14.61
CA LEU A 237 -19.11 -21.40 -15.77
C LEU A 237 -18.58 -19.99 -16.01
N LEU A 238 -18.42 -19.18 -14.96
CA LEU A 238 -17.83 -17.86 -15.08
C LEU A 238 -16.40 -17.91 -15.66
N GLY A 239 -15.53 -18.78 -15.14
CA GLY A 239 -14.19 -18.99 -15.72
C GLY A 239 -14.24 -19.53 -17.16
N PHE A 240 -15.15 -20.47 -17.43
CA PHE A 240 -15.29 -21.10 -18.73
C PHE A 240 -15.74 -20.11 -19.82
N LEU A 241 -16.50 -19.07 -19.47
CA LEU A 241 -16.84 -17.97 -20.41
C LEU A 241 -15.58 -17.32 -20.97
N GLU A 242 -14.61 -17.06 -20.11
CA GLU A 242 -13.39 -16.30 -20.42
C GLU A 242 -12.22 -17.20 -20.89
N GLY A 243 -12.45 -18.52 -20.98
CA GLY A 243 -11.40 -19.50 -21.35
C GLY A 243 -10.41 -19.78 -20.22
N THR A 244 -10.74 -19.35 -19.01
CA THR A 244 -9.92 -19.47 -17.80
C THR A 244 -10.44 -20.59 -16.90
N GLY A 245 -9.73 -20.84 -15.79
CA GLY A 245 -10.19 -21.73 -14.73
C GLY A 245 -11.08 -21.00 -13.72
N VAL A 246 -11.29 -21.61 -12.55
CA VAL A 246 -11.93 -20.94 -11.41
C VAL A 246 -11.05 -19.78 -10.91
N THR A 247 -11.67 -18.65 -10.62
CA THR A 247 -11.01 -17.50 -10.00
C THR A 247 -10.73 -17.79 -8.53
N ILE A 248 -9.46 -17.96 -8.16
CA ILE A 248 -9.04 -18.16 -6.77
C ILE A 248 -8.75 -16.79 -6.12
N LEU A 249 -7.88 -16.00 -6.75
CA LEU A 249 -7.52 -14.66 -6.32
C LEU A 249 -8.27 -13.64 -7.20
N PRO A 250 -9.13 -12.78 -6.64
CA PRO A 250 -9.80 -11.75 -7.44
C PRO A 250 -8.80 -10.69 -7.90
N GLU A 251 -9.06 -10.10 -9.06
CA GLU A 251 -8.27 -8.95 -9.53
C GLU A 251 -8.72 -7.67 -8.82
N PRO A 252 -7.85 -7.01 -8.04
CA PRO A 252 -8.18 -5.75 -7.39
C PRO A 252 -8.33 -4.62 -8.42
N GLN A 253 -9.02 -3.55 -8.04
CA GLN A 253 -9.12 -2.31 -8.81
C GLN A 253 -8.51 -1.14 -8.03
N ALA A 254 -7.83 -0.24 -8.73
CA ALA A 254 -7.40 1.01 -8.12
C ALA A 254 -8.61 1.89 -7.86
N LEU A 255 -8.72 2.41 -6.64
CA LEU A 255 -9.67 3.46 -6.27
C LEU A 255 -8.88 4.76 -6.21
N LEU A 256 -8.86 5.51 -7.31
CA LEU A 256 -8.07 6.74 -7.40
C LEU A 256 -8.60 7.77 -6.41
N THR A 257 -7.73 8.19 -5.50
CA THR A 257 -8.04 9.25 -4.55
C THR A 257 -7.64 10.59 -5.16
N ALA A 258 -8.60 11.52 -5.28
CA ALA A 258 -8.33 12.92 -5.60
C ALA A 258 -7.71 13.61 -4.37
N ALA A 259 -6.53 13.16 -3.95
CA ALA A 259 -5.86 13.70 -2.79
C ALA A 259 -5.12 14.99 -3.21
N PRO A 260 -5.40 16.14 -2.57
CA PRO A 260 -4.67 17.35 -2.85
C PRO A 260 -3.20 17.15 -2.46
N LYS A 261 -2.27 17.53 -3.33
CA LYS A 261 -0.85 17.59 -2.97
C LYS A 261 -0.69 18.65 -1.88
N VAL A 262 -0.44 18.21 -0.65
CA VAL A 262 -0.24 19.12 0.49
C VAL A 262 1.16 19.72 0.42
N PRO A 263 1.29 21.06 0.30
CA PRO A 263 2.60 21.71 0.40
C PRO A 263 3.11 21.62 1.84
N GLY A 264 4.43 21.45 1.98
CA GLY A 264 5.13 21.66 3.23
C GLY A 264 5.37 23.15 3.48
N LEU A 265 5.98 23.46 4.62
CA LEU A 265 6.24 24.83 5.08
C LEU A 265 7.17 25.65 4.17
N ASP A 266 7.84 25.00 3.23
CA ASP A 266 8.75 25.59 2.24
C ASP A 266 8.15 25.62 0.81
N GLY A 267 6.92 25.13 0.64
CA GLY A 267 6.23 25.01 -0.66
C GLY A 267 6.54 23.75 -1.46
N ARG A 268 7.50 22.91 -1.04
CA ARG A 268 7.71 21.57 -1.62
C ARG A 268 6.63 20.62 -1.11
N LYS A 269 6.63 19.34 -1.53
CA LYS A 269 5.76 18.32 -0.92
C LYS A 269 6.05 18.22 0.58
N MET A 270 5.02 18.14 1.42
CA MET A 270 5.20 17.91 2.85
C MET A 270 5.85 16.53 3.08
N SER A 271 7.04 16.52 3.70
CA SER A 271 7.83 15.32 3.98
C SER A 271 8.75 15.51 5.18
N LYS A 272 8.87 14.50 6.04
CA LYS A 272 9.74 14.52 7.23
C LYS A 272 11.21 14.77 6.87
N SER A 273 11.68 14.17 5.77
CA SER A 273 13.05 14.33 5.25
C SER A 273 13.42 15.77 4.91
N TYR A 274 12.44 16.63 4.62
CA TYR A 274 12.66 18.05 4.34
C TYR A 274 12.51 18.93 5.58
N GLY A 275 12.13 18.38 6.73
CA GLY A 275 11.84 19.17 7.93
C GLY A 275 10.67 20.16 7.76
N ASN A 276 9.86 20.00 6.71
CA ASN A 276 8.84 20.98 6.30
C ASN A 276 7.41 20.59 6.72
N THR A 277 7.26 19.82 7.80
CA THR A 277 6.00 19.18 8.19
C THR A 277 5.31 19.83 9.39
N ILE A 278 4.00 19.58 9.47
CA ILE A 278 3.16 19.86 10.63
C ILE A 278 2.59 18.52 11.12
N GLY A 279 2.95 18.10 12.32
CA GLY A 279 2.52 16.81 12.90
C GLY A 279 1.04 16.80 13.28
N LEU A 280 0.38 15.64 13.20
CA LEU A 280 -1.06 15.51 13.57
C LEU A 280 -1.31 15.71 15.07
N ARG A 281 -0.27 15.50 15.88
CA ARG A 281 -0.27 15.68 17.33
C ARG A 281 0.71 16.75 17.79
N GLU A 282 1.04 17.72 16.94
CA GLU A 282 2.00 18.78 17.28
C GLU A 282 1.37 19.86 18.16
N GLU A 283 2.13 20.45 19.10
CA GLU A 283 1.59 21.45 20.02
C GLU A 283 1.01 22.66 19.26
N PRO A 284 -0.18 23.16 19.62
CA PRO A 284 -0.82 24.28 18.92
C PRO A 284 0.10 25.48 18.72
N ASP A 285 0.87 25.87 19.74
CA ASP A 285 1.78 27.01 19.67
C ASP A 285 2.92 26.78 18.66
N GLN A 286 3.41 25.54 18.54
CA GLN A 286 4.44 25.17 17.55
C GLN A 286 3.87 25.20 16.14
N VAL A 287 2.62 24.73 15.96
CA VAL A 287 1.90 24.81 14.68
C VAL A 287 1.74 26.27 14.25
N VAL A 288 1.32 27.16 15.16
CA VAL A 288 1.19 28.60 14.90
C VAL A 288 2.52 29.20 14.47
N GLN A 289 3.60 28.91 15.21
CA GLN A 289 4.95 29.41 14.90
C GLN A 289 5.41 28.97 13.50
N LYS A 290 5.27 27.68 13.18
CA LYS A 290 5.63 27.11 11.87
C LYS A 290 4.85 27.74 10.73
N LEU A 291 3.53 27.87 10.85
CA LEU A 291 2.69 28.45 9.81
C LEU A 291 2.97 29.95 9.60
N ARG A 292 3.22 30.70 10.69
CA ARG A 292 3.65 32.11 10.57
C ARG A 292 4.98 32.25 9.82
N ALA A 293 5.92 31.33 10.03
CA ALA A 293 7.22 31.28 9.36
C ALA A 293 7.20 30.66 7.94
N MET A 294 6.13 29.96 7.55
CA MET A 294 5.99 29.34 6.22
C MET A 294 6.33 30.30 5.08
N THR A 295 7.02 29.83 4.05
CA THR A 295 7.35 30.66 2.88
C THR A 295 6.08 31.15 2.19
N THR A 296 6.14 32.35 1.63
CA THR A 296 5.03 32.95 0.85
C THR A 296 5.51 33.22 -0.58
N ASP A 297 4.74 33.98 -1.36
CA ASP A 297 5.17 34.45 -2.67
C ASP A 297 6.56 35.13 -2.58
N PRO A 298 7.60 34.56 -3.23
CA PRO A 298 8.95 35.12 -3.20
C PRO A 298 9.06 36.52 -3.81
N ALA A 299 8.15 36.88 -4.73
CA ALA A 299 8.12 38.20 -5.35
C ALA A 299 7.58 39.29 -4.39
N ARG A 300 6.86 38.88 -3.34
CA ARG A 300 6.24 39.79 -2.38
C ARG A 300 7.18 40.07 -1.20
N VAL A 301 8.06 41.05 -1.36
CA VAL A 301 9.10 41.38 -0.36
C VAL A 301 8.57 42.27 0.76
N ARG A 302 7.67 43.22 0.46
CA ARG A 302 7.08 44.16 1.43
C ARG A 302 5.57 43.99 1.52
N ARG A 303 4.97 44.43 2.63
CA ARG A 303 3.50 44.40 2.84
C ARG A 303 2.74 45.12 1.70
N THR A 304 3.30 46.22 1.22
CA THR A 304 2.73 47.06 0.15
C THR A 304 2.94 46.50 -1.26
N ASP A 305 3.77 45.46 -1.41
CA ASP A 305 3.98 44.85 -2.72
C ASP A 305 2.81 43.89 -3.02
N PRO A 306 2.25 43.92 -4.24
CA PRO A 306 1.24 42.96 -4.63
C PRO A 306 1.85 41.56 -4.70
N GLY A 307 1.10 40.56 -4.26
CA GLY A 307 1.46 39.14 -4.39
C GLY A 307 0.54 38.40 -5.36
N ASP A 308 1.01 37.23 -5.80
CA ASP A 308 0.23 36.30 -6.61
C ASP A 308 -0.07 35.02 -5.80
N PRO A 309 -1.34 34.80 -5.38
CA PRO A 309 -1.72 33.59 -4.66
C PRO A 309 -1.30 32.30 -5.38
N GLU A 310 -1.36 32.25 -6.71
CA GLU A 310 -0.98 31.04 -7.46
C GLU A 310 0.53 30.75 -7.45
N LYS A 311 1.36 31.67 -6.93
CA LYS A 311 2.80 31.48 -6.71
C LYS A 311 3.15 31.35 -5.22
N CYS A 312 2.14 31.37 -4.34
CA CYS A 312 2.31 31.35 -2.89
C CYS A 312 1.90 29.97 -2.36
N PRO A 313 2.78 29.21 -1.69
CA PRO A 313 2.42 27.87 -1.19
C PRO A 313 1.36 27.91 -0.07
N VAL A 314 1.17 29.06 0.59
CA VAL A 314 0.06 29.26 1.55
C VAL A 314 -1.31 29.15 0.85
N TRP A 315 -1.40 29.54 -0.43
CA TRP A 315 -2.64 29.46 -1.19
C TRP A 315 -3.11 28.02 -1.41
N ASP A 316 -2.18 27.08 -1.61
CA ASP A 316 -2.52 25.67 -1.74
C ASP A 316 -3.10 25.09 -0.44
N LEU A 317 -2.71 25.62 0.72
CA LEU A 317 -3.37 25.30 1.99
C LEU A 317 -4.76 25.95 2.10
N HIS A 318 -4.95 27.19 1.61
CA HIS A 318 -6.28 27.80 1.54
C HIS A 318 -7.26 26.99 0.67
N LYS A 319 -6.78 26.38 -0.43
CA LYS A 319 -7.61 25.49 -1.27
C LYS A 319 -8.14 24.27 -0.47
N ILE A 320 -7.42 23.85 0.58
CA ILE A 320 -7.77 22.71 1.43
C ILE A 320 -8.66 23.12 2.61
N TYR A 321 -8.32 24.22 3.30
CA TYR A 321 -8.91 24.56 4.61
C TYR A 321 -9.91 25.71 4.60
N SER A 322 -9.83 26.60 3.61
CA SER A 322 -10.62 27.83 3.62
C SER A 322 -11.87 27.71 2.76
N ASP A 323 -12.94 28.35 3.21
CA ASP A 323 -14.19 28.49 2.44
C ASP A 323 -14.04 29.48 1.28
N ASP A 324 -15.06 29.54 0.40
CA ASP A 324 -15.05 30.40 -0.78
C ASP A 324 -14.92 31.88 -0.44
N ALA A 325 -15.55 32.33 0.65
CA ALA A 325 -15.49 33.72 1.09
C ALA A 325 -14.06 34.12 1.49
N THR A 326 -13.41 33.30 2.31
CA THR A 326 -12.02 33.50 2.75
C THR A 326 -11.07 33.43 1.55
N ARG A 327 -11.26 32.47 0.65
CA ARG A 327 -10.46 32.35 -0.58
C ARG A 327 -10.56 33.60 -1.44
N LYS A 328 -11.77 34.13 -1.64
CA LYS A 328 -12.00 35.36 -2.40
C LYS A 328 -11.30 36.56 -1.75
N TRP A 329 -11.47 36.74 -0.44
CA TRP A 329 -10.82 37.80 0.32
C TRP A 329 -9.29 37.73 0.23
N VAL A 330 -8.70 36.53 0.39
CA VAL A 330 -7.25 36.32 0.25
C VAL A 330 -6.79 36.65 -1.17
N ASN A 331 -7.52 36.22 -2.20
CA ASN A 331 -7.13 36.44 -3.59
C ASN A 331 -7.11 37.94 -3.92
N GLU A 332 -8.18 38.65 -3.59
CA GLU A 332 -8.32 40.10 -3.80
C GLU A 332 -7.28 40.88 -2.97
N GLY A 333 -7.14 40.54 -1.68
CA GLY A 333 -6.23 41.22 -0.75
C GLY A 333 -4.75 41.02 -1.08
N CYS A 334 -4.35 39.82 -1.52
CA CYS A 334 -2.97 39.57 -1.92
C CYS A 334 -2.61 40.32 -3.21
N ARG A 335 -3.48 40.27 -4.23
CA ARG A 335 -3.23 40.92 -5.54
C ARG A 335 -3.26 42.44 -5.46
N SER A 336 -4.09 43.00 -4.58
CA SER A 336 -4.19 44.46 -4.36
C SER A 336 -3.22 45.01 -3.30
N ALA A 337 -2.46 44.14 -2.63
CA ALA A 337 -1.70 44.47 -1.42
C ALA A 337 -2.55 45.04 -0.26
N GLY A 338 -3.86 44.78 -0.25
CA GLY A 338 -4.79 45.21 0.81
C GLY A 338 -4.62 44.50 2.16
N ILE A 339 -4.01 43.31 2.18
CA ILE A 339 -3.74 42.52 3.40
C ILE A 339 -2.28 42.06 3.45
N GLY A 340 -1.67 41.97 4.63
CA GLY A 340 -0.34 41.38 4.79
C GLY A 340 -0.32 39.85 4.73
N CYS A 341 0.85 39.24 4.54
CA CYS A 341 0.99 37.78 4.55
C CYS A 341 0.55 37.14 5.87
N LEU A 342 0.78 37.81 7.01
CA LEU A 342 0.32 37.32 8.32
C LEU A 342 -1.20 37.43 8.46
N ASP A 343 -1.80 38.50 7.94
CA ASP A 343 -3.26 38.68 7.93
C ASP A 343 -3.91 37.53 7.13
N CYS A 344 -3.38 37.24 5.94
CA CYS A 344 -3.78 36.12 5.09
C CYS A 344 -3.68 34.76 5.80
N LYS A 345 -2.57 34.52 6.50
CA LYS A 345 -2.31 33.25 7.20
C LYS A 345 -3.21 33.04 8.42
N GLN A 346 -3.69 34.09 9.09
CA GLN A 346 -4.40 33.94 10.35
C GLN A 346 -5.65 33.03 10.28
N PRO A 347 -6.62 33.21 9.36
CA PRO A 347 -7.77 32.31 9.27
C PRO A 347 -7.38 30.87 8.90
N LEU A 348 -6.28 30.68 8.16
CA LEU A 348 -5.74 29.36 7.87
C LEU A 348 -5.16 28.70 9.13
N ILE A 349 -4.37 29.45 9.91
CA ILE A 349 -3.80 29.01 11.19
C ILE A 349 -4.91 28.55 12.12
N ASP A 350 -5.95 29.36 12.28
CA ASP A 350 -7.05 29.06 13.19
C ASP A 350 -7.71 27.72 12.85
N ARG A 351 -7.95 27.44 11.56
CA ARG A 351 -8.53 26.18 11.09
C ARG A 351 -7.60 24.98 11.26
N ILE A 352 -6.32 25.12 10.95
CA ILE A 352 -5.35 24.03 11.12
C ILE A 352 -5.17 23.70 12.61
N VAL A 353 -5.08 24.72 13.47
CA VAL A 353 -4.98 24.54 14.92
C VAL A 353 -6.25 23.89 15.49
N GLU A 354 -7.43 24.27 15.01
CA GLU A 354 -8.69 23.62 15.39
C GLU A 354 -8.69 22.13 15.04
N GLU A 355 -8.30 21.77 13.81
CA GLU A 355 -8.24 20.38 13.34
C GLU A 355 -7.22 19.54 14.13
N ILE A 356 -5.98 20.04 14.27
CA ILE A 356 -4.92 19.38 15.04
C ILE A 356 -5.30 19.29 16.52
N GLY A 357 -5.86 20.35 17.10
CA GLY A 357 -6.33 20.34 18.48
C GLY A 357 -7.40 19.27 18.72
N GLY A 358 -8.28 19.02 17.75
CA GLY A 358 -9.23 17.92 17.77
C GLY A 358 -8.58 16.54 17.76
N MET A 359 -7.61 16.33 16.86
CA MET A 359 -6.85 15.06 16.79
C MET A 359 -6.04 14.81 18.07
N ARG A 360 -5.38 15.84 18.60
CA ARG A 360 -4.62 15.76 19.86
C ARG A 360 -5.48 15.35 21.04
N ARG A 361 -6.65 15.97 21.23
CA ARG A 361 -7.55 15.60 22.32
C ARG A 361 -7.96 14.13 22.25
N ARG A 362 -8.25 13.62 21.05
CA ARG A 362 -8.55 12.20 20.84
C ARG A 362 -7.34 11.30 21.09
N ALA A 363 -6.15 11.72 20.65
CA ALA A 363 -4.90 10.98 20.88
C ALA A 363 -4.57 10.83 22.36
N GLN A 364 -4.82 11.86 23.17
CA GLN A 364 -4.51 11.86 24.60
C GLN A 364 -5.17 10.69 25.34
N GLU A 365 -6.39 10.32 24.96
CA GLU A 365 -7.11 9.18 25.55
C GLU A 365 -6.36 7.84 25.39
N PHE A 366 -5.59 7.72 24.31
CA PHE A 366 -4.78 6.53 23.99
C PHE A 366 -3.41 6.63 24.65
N GLU A 367 -2.76 7.80 24.58
CA GLU A 367 -1.45 8.03 25.22
C GLU A 367 -1.48 7.83 26.75
N ASP A 368 -2.60 8.20 27.40
CA ASP A 368 -2.78 8.03 28.85
C ASP A 368 -3.06 6.58 29.27
N ASN A 369 -3.36 5.66 28.34
CA ASN A 369 -3.70 4.28 28.63
C ASN A 369 -2.95 3.23 27.77
N PRO A 370 -1.61 3.17 27.89
CA PRO A 370 -0.78 2.34 27.02
C PRO A 370 -0.98 0.82 27.18
N VAL A 371 -1.53 0.36 28.31
CA VAL A 371 -1.82 -1.07 28.54
C VAL A 371 -3.00 -1.52 27.68
N ARG A 372 -4.06 -0.71 27.66
CA ARG A 372 -5.27 -0.98 26.87
C ARG A 372 -5.01 -0.91 25.37
N ASP A 373 -4.04 -0.10 24.95
CA ASP A 373 -3.61 0.00 23.55
C ASP A 373 -2.84 -1.22 23.07
N ARG A 374 -1.98 -1.81 23.92
CA ARG A 374 -1.31 -3.09 23.60
C ARG A 374 -2.29 -4.24 23.49
N GLU A 375 -3.26 -4.31 24.40
CA GLU A 375 -4.34 -5.32 24.35
C GLU A 375 -5.21 -5.12 23.11
N ARG A 376 -5.58 -3.88 22.80
CA ARG A 376 -6.33 -3.55 21.58
C ARG A 376 -5.54 -3.87 20.31
N GLY A 377 -4.22 -3.65 20.28
CA GLY A 377 -3.36 -4.06 19.16
C GLY A 377 -3.36 -5.58 18.92
N ALA A 378 -3.41 -6.37 20.00
CA ALA A 378 -3.54 -7.83 19.91
C ALA A 378 -4.95 -8.25 19.44
N ASP A 379 -6.00 -7.59 19.92
CA ASP A 379 -7.39 -7.84 19.49
C ASP A 379 -7.61 -7.47 18.02
N LEU A 380 -7.02 -6.36 17.59
CA LEU A 380 -6.99 -5.91 16.20
C LEU A 380 -6.34 -6.95 15.27
N ALA A 381 -5.22 -7.54 15.70
CA ALA A 381 -4.58 -8.64 14.96
C ALA A 381 -5.46 -9.91 14.94
N ALA A 382 -6.17 -10.23 16.02
CA ALA A 382 -7.09 -11.36 16.06
C ALA A 382 -8.31 -11.16 15.14
N ALA A 383 -8.81 -9.92 15.03
CA ALA A 383 -9.90 -9.56 14.13
C ALA A 383 -9.51 -9.58 12.64
N ALA A 384 -8.22 -9.40 12.34
CA ALA A 384 -7.69 -9.37 10.97
C ALA A 384 -7.38 -10.73 10.35
N ARG A 385 -7.73 -11.85 11.01
CA ARG A 385 -7.51 -13.18 10.44
C ARG A 385 -8.11 -13.28 9.03
N PRO A 386 -7.30 -13.56 7.99
CA PRO A 386 -7.80 -13.64 6.63
C PRO A 386 -8.94 -14.65 6.52
N VAL A 387 -9.90 -14.38 5.63
CA VAL A 387 -11.12 -15.19 5.42
C VAL A 387 -10.79 -16.66 5.10
N HIS A 388 -9.57 -16.94 4.66
CA HIS A 388 -9.00 -18.28 4.60
C HIS A 388 -7.61 -18.27 5.24
N SER A 389 -7.39 -19.05 6.30
CA SER A 389 -6.03 -19.47 6.60
C SER A 389 -5.57 -20.33 5.43
N ALA A 390 -4.35 -20.12 4.95
CA ALA A 390 -3.72 -21.03 3.98
C ALA A 390 -3.67 -22.49 4.49
N ALA A 391 -3.87 -22.68 5.80
CA ALA A 391 -3.93 -23.96 6.51
C ALA A 391 -5.34 -24.59 6.68
N GLY A 392 -6.42 -23.96 6.22
CA GLY A 392 -7.79 -24.49 6.35
C GLY A 392 -8.18 -25.44 5.19
N PRO A 393 -9.13 -26.39 5.37
CA PRO A 393 -9.29 -27.58 4.52
C PRO A 393 -9.74 -27.36 3.05
N GLY A 394 -9.73 -26.12 2.54
CA GLY A 394 -10.25 -25.79 1.21
C GLY A 394 -9.56 -24.65 0.44
N GLY A 395 -8.65 -23.89 1.03
CA GLY A 395 -8.07 -22.69 0.39
C GLY A 395 -6.57 -22.86 0.14
N VAL A 396 -6.14 -22.73 -1.12
CA VAL A 396 -4.74 -22.73 -1.59
C VAL A 396 -3.99 -24.07 -1.51
N SER A 397 -3.89 -24.70 -0.33
CA SER A 397 -3.06 -25.91 -0.14
C SER A 397 -3.51 -27.14 -0.95
N ARG A 398 -4.80 -27.27 -1.29
CA ARG A 398 -5.33 -28.40 -2.06
C ARG A 398 -5.01 -28.32 -3.55
N GLY A 399 -4.81 -27.11 -4.10
CA GLY A 399 -4.35 -26.90 -5.47
C GLY A 399 -2.87 -27.23 -5.63
N LEU A 400 -2.05 -26.87 -4.63
CA LEU A 400 -0.60 -27.11 -4.60
C LEU A 400 -0.22 -28.56 -4.27
N ARG A 401 -1.08 -29.34 -3.59
CA ARG A 401 -0.87 -30.79 -3.33
C ARG A 401 -1.19 -31.69 -4.53
N ARG A 402 -1.62 -31.13 -5.67
CA ARG A 402 -1.79 -31.91 -6.89
C ARG A 402 -0.49 -31.87 -7.69
N PRO A 403 -0.01 -33.01 -8.21
CA PRO A 403 1.23 -33.05 -8.96
C PRO A 403 1.13 -32.07 -10.14
N ALA A 404 2.06 -31.11 -10.19
CA ALA A 404 2.24 -30.27 -11.36
C ALA A 404 2.50 -31.18 -12.56
N ARG A 405 1.72 -31.01 -13.63
CA ARG A 405 2.02 -31.69 -14.89
C ARG A 405 3.32 -31.13 -15.44
N SER A 406 4.26 -32.01 -15.78
CA SER A 406 5.42 -31.67 -16.59
C SER A 406 4.93 -31.18 -17.96
N ALA A 407 4.87 -29.87 -18.15
CA ALA A 407 4.86 -29.32 -19.50
C ALA A 407 6.29 -29.49 -20.02
N ALA A 408 6.46 -30.32 -21.04
CA ALA A 408 7.74 -30.46 -21.72
C ALA A 408 8.16 -29.09 -22.26
N VAL A 409 9.20 -28.51 -21.66
CA VAL A 409 9.89 -27.35 -22.23
C VAL A 409 10.77 -27.90 -23.36
N PRO A 410 10.68 -27.37 -24.59
CA PRO A 410 11.65 -27.73 -25.62
C PRO A 410 13.03 -27.29 -25.15
N HIS A 411 14.01 -28.20 -25.21
CA HIS A 411 15.40 -27.87 -24.92
C HIS A 411 15.84 -26.66 -25.75
N PRO A 412 16.36 -25.57 -25.14
CA PRO A 412 17.06 -24.56 -25.91
C PRO A 412 18.32 -25.18 -26.53
N ALA A 413 18.61 -24.79 -27.77
CA ALA A 413 19.83 -25.19 -28.46
C ALA A 413 21.06 -24.77 -27.65
N ALA A 414 22.09 -25.62 -27.63
CA ALA A 414 23.33 -25.37 -26.91
C ALA A 414 23.99 -24.06 -27.39
N GLU A 415 24.17 -23.11 -26.48
CA GLU A 415 25.02 -21.94 -26.71
C GLU A 415 26.50 -22.34 -26.66
N PRO A 416 27.38 -21.71 -27.46
CA PRO A 416 28.79 -22.03 -27.52
C PRO A 416 29.50 -21.61 -26.23
N GLU A 417 30.37 -22.49 -25.72
CA GLU A 417 31.14 -22.29 -24.50
C GLU A 417 31.97 -20.99 -24.55
N HIS A 418 31.66 -20.05 -23.64
CA HIS A 418 32.58 -18.98 -23.29
C HIS A 418 33.49 -19.42 -22.14
N SER A 419 34.78 -19.50 -22.45
CA SER A 419 35.87 -19.82 -21.55
C SER A 419 36.14 -18.65 -20.59
N ARG A 420 35.94 -18.88 -19.28
CA ARG A 420 36.65 -18.21 -18.17
C ARG A 420 36.19 -18.77 -16.81
N HIS A 421 36.93 -19.77 -16.30
CA HIS A 421 37.35 -19.84 -14.89
C HIS A 421 38.49 -20.87 -14.76
N PRO A 422 39.61 -20.55 -14.10
CA PRO A 422 40.68 -21.50 -13.84
C PRO A 422 40.29 -22.43 -12.67
N ALA A 423 40.78 -23.66 -12.77
CA ALA A 423 40.48 -24.78 -11.89
C ALA A 423 40.96 -24.60 -10.43
N GLY A 424 40.27 -25.28 -9.51
CA GLY A 424 40.88 -25.99 -8.39
C GLY A 424 40.66 -25.39 -7.00
N GLY A 425 39.90 -26.10 -6.17
CA GLY A 425 39.83 -25.87 -4.72
C GLY A 425 38.72 -26.67 -4.07
N ASP A 426 39.05 -27.84 -3.52
CA ASP A 426 38.16 -28.66 -2.69
C ASP A 426 37.69 -27.87 -1.45
N HIS A 427 36.39 -27.67 -1.30
CA HIS A 427 35.80 -27.19 -0.05
C HIS A 427 34.92 -28.28 0.56
N ALA A 428 35.34 -28.75 1.74
CA ALA A 428 34.65 -29.71 2.58
C ALA A 428 33.28 -29.18 3.10
N PRO A 429 32.31 -30.06 3.38
CA PRO A 429 30.97 -29.65 3.79
C PRO A 429 30.95 -29.08 5.20
N VAL A 430 30.37 -27.88 5.37
CA VAL A 430 30.15 -27.28 6.69
C VAL A 430 28.89 -27.89 7.30
N HIS A 431 29.08 -28.87 8.18
CA HIS A 431 28.07 -29.28 9.16
C HIS A 431 28.40 -28.72 10.55
N ALA A 432 27.30 -28.49 11.29
CA ALA A 432 27.20 -28.39 12.75
C ALA A 432 27.43 -27.02 13.40
N VAL A 433 26.31 -26.33 13.59
CA VAL A 433 26.05 -25.36 14.66
C VAL A 433 26.05 -26.11 16.00
N HIS A 434 26.91 -25.72 16.95
CA HIS A 434 26.67 -25.94 18.38
C HIS A 434 27.30 -24.84 19.24
N ARG A 435 26.47 -24.20 20.07
CA ARG A 435 26.84 -23.35 21.21
C ARG A 435 27.29 -24.22 22.39
N THR A 436 28.27 -23.74 23.15
CA THR A 436 28.55 -23.88 24.61
C THR A 436 30.05 -23.50 24.76
N HIS A 437 30.58 -22.72 25.71
CA HIS A 437 30.32 -22.43 27.12
C HIS A 437 30.87 -21.02 27.50
N ALA A 438 30.50 -20.55 28.68
CA ALA A 438 30.79 -19.23 29.25
C ALA A 438 32.08 -19.17 30.12
N GLY A 439 32.85 -18.08 29.94
CA GLY A 439 33.66 -17.29 30.91
C GLY A 439 34.85 -17.91 31.69
N PRO A 440 35.63 -17.13 32.47
CA PRO A 440 35.91 -15.67 32.44
C PRO A 440 37.42 -15.29 32.64
N ALA A 441 37.72 -13.97 32.67
CA ALA A 441 38.90 -13.24 33.22
C ALA A 441 39.68 -12.39 32.16
N ALA A 442 39.58 -11.06 32.21
CA ALA A 442 40.50 -10.08 32.85
C ALA A 442 41.78 -9.85 31.99
N GLY A 443 42.23 -8.65 31.64
CA GLY A 443 41.93 -7.26 31.97
C GLY A 443 42.95 -6.35 31.26
N ALA A 444 42.90 -5.04 31.54
CA ALA A 444 43.70 -3.94 31.00
C ALA A 444 43.31 -3.48 29.59
N GLY A 445 43.07 -2.21 29.28
CA GLY A 445 43.36 -0.97 29.99
C GLY A 445 43.63 0.09 28.92
N GLY A 446 42.80 1.13 28.82
CA GLY A 446 42.97 2.18 27.82
C GLY A 446 41.86 3.21 27.86
N ARG A 447 41.94 4.14 28.82
CA ARG A 447 41.22 5.42 28.75
C ARG A 447 41.91 6.31 27.72
N VAL A 448 41.14 6.93 26.84
CA VAL A 448 41.46 8.24 26.27
C VAL A 448 40.19 9.09 26.37
N SER A 449 40.32 10.22 27.05
CA SER A 449 39.36 11.33 27.07
C SER A 449 39.95 12.47 26.23
N GLY A 450 39.11 13.27 25.56
CA GLY A 450 39.47 14.63 25.15
C GLY A 450 38.88 15.08 23.82
N ASP A 451 37.75 15.80 23.94
CA ASP A 451 37.24 16.92 23.12
C ASP A 451 37.78 17.22 21.71
N GLY A 452 36.83 17.53 20.83
CA GLY A 452 37.00 18.61 19.84
C GLY A 452 36.26 18.40 18.52
N GLY A 453 35.29 19.27 18.23
CA GLY A 453 35.07 19.74 16.85
C GLY A 453 33.85 19.24 16.11
N ASP A 454 32.81 20.08 16.14
CA ASP A 454 31.73 20.27 15.18
C ASP A 454 32.12 20.04 13.69
N ALA A 455 31.29 19.30 12.94
CA ALA A 455 30.99 19.53 11.51
C ALA A 455 30.08 18.43 10.91
N GLY A 456 28.94 18.85 10.35
CA GLY A 456 28.37 18.25 9.13
C GLY A 456 27.26 17.21 9.32
N GLY A 457 26.09 17.65 9.81
CA GLY A 457 24.89 16.84 9.89
C GLY A 457 24.35 16.36 8.53
N ASP A 458 24.35 15.04 8.40
CA ASP A 458 23.40 14.14 7.75
C ASP A 458 22.23 14.79 6.97
N GLN A 459 22.25 14.61 5.65
CA GLN A 459 21.14 14.88 4.75
C GLN A 459 20.75 13.58 4.02
N VAL A 460 19.74 12.86 4.50
CA VAL A 460 19.13 11.77 3.71
C VAL A 460 17.88 12.30 3.02
N ALA A 461 18.03 12.56 1.74
CA ALA A 461 16.99 13.09 0.85
C ALA A 461 15.88 12.06 0.59
N HIS A 462 14.63 12.50 0.69
CA HIS A 462 13.48 11.78 0.11
C HIS A 462 12.42 12.78 -0.37
N ALA A 463 12.36 13.04 -1.67
CA ALA A 463 11.12 13.05 -2.44
C ALA A 463 11.38 12.97 -3.94
N ALA A 464 10.46 12.30 -4.63
CA ALA A 464 10.36 12.20 -6.07
C ALA A 464 10.03 13.54 -6.74
N ALA A 465 10.74 13.82 -7.83
CA ALA A 465 10.45 14.82 -8.85
C ALA A 465 10.06 14.06 -10.14
N ALA A 466 8.91 14.38 -10.74
CA ALA A 466 8.78 15.22 -11.95
C ALA A 466 8.78 14.43 -13.26
N ALA A 467 7.61 14.40 -13.91
CA ALA A 467 7.50 14.37 -15.37
C ALA A 467 6.83 15.69 -15.80
N GLN A 468 7.53 16.41 -16.68
CA GLN A 468 7.26 17.79 -17.08
C GLN A 468 6.15 17.93 -18.14
N ALA A 469 5.61 19.13 -18.16
CA ALA A 469 4.79 19.74 -19.18
C ALA A 469 5.25 19.45 -20.62
N ARG A 470 4.28 19.03 -21.44
CA ARG A 470 3.87 19.75 -22.64
C ARG A 470 2.35 19.80 -22.71
#